data_AF-A0A8T5KB66-F1
#
_entry.id   AF-A0A8T5KB66-F1
#
_cell.length_a   1.000
_cell.length_b   1.000
_cell.length_c   1.000
_cell.angle_alpha   90.00
_cell.angle_beta   90.00
_cell.angle_gamma   90.00
#
_symmetry.space_group_name_H-M   'P 1'
#
loop_
_entity.id
_entity.type
_entity.pdbx_description
1 polymer ?
#
loop_
_entity_poly.entity_id
_entity_poly.type
_entity_poly.pdbx_seq_one_letter_code
_entity_poly.pdbx_strand_id
1 'polypeptide(L)'
;GAKPVAPNPAQFPAQPPAAIPKASAKQVKYLMDLAISQKMDVQTLNARASQCFRVADINQLNRKQASDLIDMLNGKEAHRRAA
;
A
#
# COMPACT_ATOMS: atom_id res chain seq x y z
N GLY A 1 -37.13 -35.83 -17.93
CA GLY A 1 -36.06 -36.10 -16.95
C GLY A 1 -34.97 -35.06 -17.13
N ALA A 2 -34.75 -34.22 -16.12
CA ALA A 2 -33.71 -33.19 -16.14
C ALA A 2 -32.34 -33.82 -15.86
N LYS A 3 -31.34 -33.51 -16.69
CA LYS A 3 -29.95 -33.97 -16.54
C LYS A 3 -29.25 -33.10 -15.50
N PRO A 4 -28.42 -33.64 -14.60
CA PRO A 4 -27.75 -32.86 -13.56
C PRO A 4 -26.65 -31.99 -14.18
N VAL A 5 -26.72 -30.68 -13.94
CA VAL A 5 -25.66 -29.73 -14.29
C VAL A 5 -24.58 -29.79 -13.21
N ALA A 6 -23.37 -30.23 -13.60
CA ALA A 6 -22.20 -30.15 -12.73
C ALA A 6 -21.78 -28.67 -12.58
N PRO A 7 -21.36 -28.22 -11.39
CA PRO A 7 -20.79 -26.88 -11.23
C PRO A 7 -19.42 -26.84 -11.93
N ASN A 8 -19.30 -25.99 -12.94
CA ASN A 8 -18.08 -25.74 -13.68
C ASN A 8 -17.15 -24.83 -12.82
N PRO A 9 -15.95 -25.26 -12.39
CA PRO A 9 -15.09 -24.47 -11.50
C PRO A 9 -14.25 -23.41 -12.24
N ALA A 10 -14.44 -23.23 -13.53
CA ALA A 10 -13.54 -22.46 -14.38
C ALA A 10 -14.20 -21.19 -14.91
N GLN A 11 -14.34 -20.15 -14.06
CA GLN A 11 -14.70 -18.81 -14.55
C GLN A 11 -14.45 -17.68 -13.55
N PHE A 12 -13.27 -17.67 -12.92
CA PHE A 12 -12.69 -16.38 -12.55
C PHE A 12 -11.87 -15.93 -13.75
N PRO A 13 -12.20 -14.83 -14.44
CA PRO A 13 -11.35 -14.35 -15.52
C PRO A 13 -9.98 -14.10 -14.89
N ALA A 14 -8.96 -14.79 -15.39
CA ALA A 14 -7.58 -14.50 -15.08
C ALA A 14 -7.34 -13.05 -15.49
N GLN A 15 -7.48 -12.14 -14.53
CA GLN A 15 -7.20 -10.73 -14.72
C GLN A 15 -5.74 -10.69 -15.19
N PRO A 16 -5.43 -10.05 -16.34
CA PRO A 16 -4.03 -9.80 -16.69
C PRO A 16 -3.37 -9.13 -15.47
N PRO A 17 -2.10 -9.42 -15.14
CA PRO A 17 -1.46 -8.91 -13.94
C PRO A 17 -1.68 -7.40 -13.90
N ALA A 18 -2.64 -6.97 -13.07
CA ALA A 18 -3.15 -5.62 -13.12
C ALA A 18 -1.95 -4.74 -12.82
N ALA A 19 -1.54 -3.91 -13.79
CA ALA A 19 -0.46 -2.96 -13.61
C ALA A 19 -0.74 -2.25 -12.28
N ILE A 20 0.11 -2.53 -11.29
CA ILE A 20 -0.26 -2.26 -9.90
C ILE A 20 -0.49 -0.75 -9.82
N PRO A 21 -1.72 -0.30 -9.52
CA PRO A 21 -2.06 1.10 -9.64
C PRO A 21 -1.19 1.88 -8.66
N LYS A 22 -0.63 2.99 -9.15
CA LYS A 22 0.15 3.93 -8.33
C LYS A 22 -0.68 4.38 -7.13
N ALA A 23 0.00 4.77 -6.07
CA ALA A 23 -0.61 5.28 -4.86
C ALA A 23 -1.59 6.39 -5.24
N SER A 24 -2.81 6.29 -4.72
CA SER A 24 -3.82 7.32 -4.98
C SER A 24 -3.41 8.62 -4.29
N ALA A 25 -3.76 9.77 -4.86
CA ALA A 25 -3.46 11.08 -4.27
C ALA A 25 -3.90 11.20 -2.80
N LYS A 26 -4.99 10.52 -2.41
CA LYS A 26 -5.43 10.42 -1.01
C LYS A 26 -4.41 9.70 -0.12
N GLN A 27 -3.81 8.60 -0.59
CA GLN A 27 -2.81 7.85 0.18
C GLN A 27 -1.50 8.63 0.28
N VAL A 28 -1.07 9.29 -0.79
CA VAL A 28 0.13 10.15 -0.76
C VAL A 28 -0.08 11.31 0.21
N LYS A 29 -1.27 11.95 0.17
CA LYS A 29 -1.62 13.02 1.11
C LYS A 29 -1.67 12.52 2.55
N TYR A 30 -2.23 11.34 2.79
CA TYR A 30 -2.24 10.74 4.12
C TYR A 30 -0.83 10.38 4.62
N LEU A 31 0.04 9.85 3.76
CA LEU A 31 1.46 9.62 4.06
C LEU A 31 2.18 10.90 4.48
N MET A 32 1.96 11.98 3.73
CA MET A 32 2.52 13.28 4.06
C MET A 32 1.97 13.83 5.38
N ASP A 33 0.66 13.77 5.59
CA ASP A 33 0.01 14.22 6.83
C ASP A 33 0.53 13.44 8.06
N LEU A 34 0.69 12.12 7.91
CA LEU A 34 1.27 11.26 8.92
C LEU A 34 2.73 11.61 9.22
N ALA A 35 3.52 11.88 8.17
CA ALA A 35 4.90 12.31 8.32
C ALA A 35 5.00 13.66 9.06
N ILE A 36 4.15 14.63 8.71
CA ILE A 36 4.06 15.93 9.38
C ILE A 36 3.71 15.75 10.86
N SER A 37 2.71 14.90 11.16
CA SER A 37 2.30 14.58 12.53
C SER A 37 3.45 13.98 13.35
N GLN A 38 4.32 13.18 12.72
CA GLN A 38 5.50 12.58 13.36
C GLN A 38 6.74 13.49 13.35
N LYS A 39 6.63 14.75 12.91
CA LYS A 39 7.77 15.66 12.64
C LYS A 39 8.86 15.02 11.78
N MET A 40 8.44 14.20 10.83
CA MET A 40 9.29 13.52 9.87
C MET A 40 9.29 14.30 8.55
N ASP A 41 10.48 14.60 8.05
CA ASP A 41 10.64 15.35 6.80
C ASP A 41 10.31 14.48 5.56
N VAL A 42 9.87 15.11 4.47
CA VAL A 42 9.63 14.46 3.16
C VAL A 42 10.85 13.69 2.69
N GLN A 43 12.06 14.21 2.92
CA GLN A 43 13.29 13.55 2.54
C GLN A 43 13.48 12.24 3.31
N THR A 44 13.15 12.24 4.60
CA THR A 44 13.19 11.02 5.44
C THR A 44 12.11 10.02 5.01
N LEU A 45 10.93 10.51 4.63
CA LEU A 45 9.83 9.69 4.13
C LEU A 45 10.19 9.04 2.77
N ASN A 46 10.78 9.80 1.85
CA ASN A 46 11.28 9.30 0.58
C ASN A 46 12.44 8.31 0.78
N ALA A 47 13.38 8.59 1.69
CA ALA A 47 14.44 7.66 2.05
C ALA A 47 13.87 6.32 2.57
N ARG A 48 12.84 6.37 3.43
CA ARG A 48 12.14 5.14 3.88
C ARG A 48 11.44 4.43 2.74
N ALA A 49 10.72 5.15 1.89
CA ALA A 49 10.06 4.56 0.72
C ALA A 49 11.09 3.88 -0.20
N SER A 50 12.25 4.51 -0.40
CA SER A 50 13.36 3.96 -1.17
C SER A 50 13.98 2.73 -0.52
N GLN A 51 14.22 2.76 0.78
CA GLN A 51 14.77 1.63 1.52
C GLN A 51 13.84 0.41 1.55
N CYS A 52 12.53 0.63 1.74
CA CYS A 52 11.57 -0.47 1.84
C CYS A 52 11.12 -1.01 0.48
N PHE A 53 10.95 -0.13 -0.51
CA PHE A 53 10.27 -0.48 -1.76
C PHE A 53 11.11 -0.23 -3.01
N ARG A 54 12.36 0.26 -2.87
CA ARG A 54 13.26 0.66 -3.97
C ARG A 54 12.63 1.64 -4.97
N VAL A 55 11.78 2.52 -4.47
CA VAL A 55 11.23 3.64 -5.25
C VAL A 55 12.06 4.90 -5.04
N ALA A 56 12.03 5.85 -5.98
CA ALA A 56 12.70 7.13 -5.75
C ALA A 56 11.96 8.00 -4.73
N ASP A 57 10.62 7.96 -4.74
CA ASP A 57 9.77 8.85 -3.95
C ASP A 57 8.43 8.21 -3.60
N ILE A 58 7.72 8.79 -2.62
CA ILE A 58 6.37 8.36 -2.25
C ILE A 58 5.36 8.41 -3.40
N ASN A 59 5.59 9.26 -4.42
CA ASN A 59 4.74 9.38 -5.61
C ASN A 59 4.87 8.18 -6.57
N GLN A 60 5.94 7.39 -6.41
CA GLN A 60 6.17 6.19 -7.19
C GLN A 60 5.72 4.93 -6.44
N LEU A 61 5.28 5.06 -5.19
CA LEU A 61 4.67 3.96 -4.47
C LEU A 61 3.40 3.52 -5.19
N ASN A 62 3.13 2.24 -5.10
CA ASN A 62 1.86 1.66 -5.53
C ASN A 62 0.86 1.69 -4.37
N ARG A 63 -0.43 1.54 -4.68
CA ARG A 63 -1.51 1.57 -3.68
C ARG A 63 -1.25 0.64 -2.48
N LYS A 64 -0.72 -0.56 -2.75
CA LYS A 64 -0.33 -1.52 -1.71
C LYS A 64 0.87 -1.03 -0.88
N GLN A 65 1.93 -0.59 -1.53
CA GLN A 65 3.16 -0.12 -0.86
C GLN A 65 2.91 1.13 -0.02
N ALA A 66 2.09 2.06 -0.50
CA ALA A 66 1.70 3.22 0.29
C ALA A 66 0.92 2.83 1.55
N SER A 67 -0.01 1.87 1.44
CA SER A 67 -0.75 1.36 2.60
C SER A 67 0.18 0.65 3.59
N ASP A 68 1.12 -0.14 3.09
CA ASP A 68 2.10 -0.87 3.90
C ASP A 68 3.04 0.11 4.63
N LEU A 69 3.51 1.15 3.94
CA LEU A 69 4.32 2.21 4.54
C LEU A 69 3.54 2.98 5.62
N ILE A 70 2.25 3.27 5.38
CA ILE A 70 1.37 3.90 6.37
C ILE A 70 1.23 3.04 7.61
N ASP A 71 1.00 1.74 7.43
CA ASP A 71 0.86 0.79 8.53
C ASP A 71 2.16 0.68 9.34
N MET A 72 3.31 0.58 8.68
CA MET A 72 4.62 0.60 9.33
C MET A 72 4.88 1.90 10.12
N LEU A 73 4.45 3.04 9.60
CA LEU A 73 4.63 4.34 10.25
C LEU A 73 3.68 4.52 11.45
N ASN A 74 2.46 4.00 11.38
CA ASN A 74 1.50 3.99 12.50
C ASN A 74 1.85 2.92 13.56
N GLY A 75 2.22 1.72 13.13
CA GLY A 75 2.59 0.60 14.00
C GLY A 75 3.85 0.87 14.83
N LYS A 76 4.77 1.68 14.30
CA LYS A 76 5.91 2.20 15.07
C LYS A 76 5.51 3.14 16.21
N GLU A 77 4.42 3.91 16.07
CA GLU A 77 3.91 4.74 17.16
C GLU A 77 3.28 3.90 18.27
N ALA A 78 2.56 2.83 17.91
CA ALA A 78 1.98 1.91 18.88
C ALA A 78 3.04 1.28 19.80
N HIS A 79 4.22 0.94 19.25
CA HIS A 79 5.32 0.37 20.02
C HIS A 79 6.08 1.43 20.85
N ARG A 80 6.06 2.72 20.46
CA ARG A 80 6.73 3.81 21.20
C ARG A 80 5.87 4.35 22.34
N ARG A 81 4.54 4.26 22.27
CA ARG A 81 3.64 4.64 23.39
C ARG A 81 3.51 3.57 24.48
N ALA A 82 3.95 2.35 24.21
CA ALA A 82 3.91 1.23 25.15
C ALA A 82 5.23 1.02 25.94
N ALA A 83 6.23 1.88 25.73
CA ALA A 83 7.51 1.89 26.45
C ALA A 83 7.61 3.19 27.27
#